data_AF-A0AAD5Y9W2-F1
#
_entry.id   AF-A0AAD5Y9W2-F1
#
_cell.length_a   1.000
_cell.length_b   1.000
_cell.length_c   1.000
_cell.angle_alpha   90.00
_cell.angle_beta   90.00
_cell.angle_gamma   90.00
#
_symmetry.space_group_name_H-M   'P 1'
#
loop_
_entity.id
_entity.type
_entity.pdbx_description
1 polymer ?
#
loop_
_entity_poly.entity_id
_entity_poly.type
_entity_poly.pdbx_seq_one_letter_code
_entity_poly.pdbx_strand_id
1 'polypeptide(L)'
;MILIDSHNFPIHLSTSTFTVSTYLLHTMGHFCTICQRTWPTRSGFYDHLRRLHRNSKPAANLNYEYHEHLNGAVYCLHPFFVINPLSALPCNQDGHFLDDGAPPPPRPVPPQNDWSPFENRPAFEFAEFAFEKTHTSAQDLNDQLRMWEAYNVLKGNNSTMYSSTKDILSTIDNIALGDLPWSSFKVRYNGPTNEDSPAWMRCVYTVHTRDTFTVQANFLKNQDFAGAIDYVPFRAFTQNGARRWSNLLSGNWAWKQANEIAEDPNTHGSMFCPVILSADKTTVSVATGNREFHPVYMSLGNLYNSMRRGHCDAVVPVAFLAIPKGK
;
A
#
# COMPACT_ATOMS: atom_id res chain seq x y z
N MET A 1 -30.18 39.44 -20.54
CA MET A 1 -31.65 39.44 -20.41
C MET A 1 -31.98 38.42 -19.34
N ILE A 2 -32.15 38.75 -18.07
CA ILE A 2 -32.90 39.86 -17.45
C ILE A 2 -32.00 40.61 -16.43
N LEU A 3 -32.07 41.95 -16.48
CA LEU A 3 -31.51 42.95 -15.56
C LEU A 3 -32.57 43.36 -14.54
N ILE A 4 -32.22 43.59 -13.27
CA ILE A 4 -32.85 44.54 -12.32
C ILE A 4 -31.76 44.83 -11.26
N ASP A 5 -30.85 45.79 -11.44
CA ASP A 5 -30.91 47.23 -11.17
C ASP A 5 -31.61 47.73 -9.88
N SER A 6 -30.89 48.67 -9.29
CA SER A 6 -30.97 49.42 -8.06
C SER A 6 -32.05 50.52 -8.02
N HIS A 7 -32.14 51.21 -6.87
CA HIS A 7 -33.01 52.34 -6.46
C HIS A 7 -34.32 51.92 -5.77
N ASN A 8 -34.77 52.49 -4.64
CA ASN A 8 -34.52 53.79 -4.01
C ASN A 8 -35.22 53.81 -2.61
N PHE A 9 -34.66 54.46 -1.57
CA PHE A 9 -35.22 55.63 -0.81
C PHE A 9 -34.91 55.50 0.71
N PRO A 10 -35.00 56.57 1.53
CA PRO A 10 -34.10 57.73 1.61
C PRO A 10 -33.38 57.82 2.97
N ILE A 11 -32.33 58.63 3.00
CA ILE A 11 -31.61 59.02 4.21
C ILE A 11 -32.46 60.04 4.97
N HIS A 12 -32.78 59.76 6.23
CA HIS A 12 -33.15 60.77 7.22
C HIS A 12 -32.08 60.79 8.31
N LEU A 13 -31.28 61.86 8.32
CA LEU A 13 -30.42 62.19 9.45
C LEU A 13 -31.25 62.97 10.46
N SER A 14 -31.40 62.42 11.66
CA SER A 14 -31.87 63.13 12.85
C SER A 14 -31.02 62.71 14.03
N THR A 15 -30.34 63.70 14.59
CA THR A 15 -29.44 63.66 15.74
C THR A 15 -30.12 63.16 17.00
N SER A 16 -29.61 62.08 17.60
CA SER A 16 -29.59 61.92 19.06
C SER A 16 -28.63 60.78 19.45
N THR A 17 -27.82 61.07 20.45
CA THR A 17 -26.85 60.17 21.08
C THR A 17 -27.50 58.91 21.62
N PHE A 18 -27.11 57.75 21.11
CA PHE A 18 -27.31 56.47 21.77
C PHE A 18 -26.02 55.65 21.68
N THR A 19 -25.54 55.23 22.84
CA THR A 19 -24.43 54.30 23.03
C THR A 19 -24.74 52.97 22.33
N VAL A 20 -24.03 52.68 21.23
CA VAL A 20 -24.04 51.35 20.62
C VAL A 20 -23.09 50.47 21.43
N SER A 21 -23.64 49.56 22.22
CA SER A 21 -22.87 48.41 22.70
C SER A 21 -22.69 47.46 21.51
N THR A 22 -21.52 47.49 20.89
CA THR A 22 -21.14 46.53 19.86
C THR A 22 -20.85 45.19 20.52
N TYR A 23 -21.85 44.30 20.55
CA TYR A 23 -21.55 42.87 20.63
C TYR A 23 -20.91 42.48 19.29
N LEU A 24 -19.58 42.46 19.24
CA LEU A 24 -18.85 41.76 18.20
C LEU A 24 -19.20 40.27 18.34
N LEU A 25 -20.24 39.81 17.64
CA LEU A 25 -20.40 38.41 17.29
C LEU A 25 -19.23 38.05 16.38
N HIS A 26 -18.10 37.74 17.02
CA HIS A 26 -16.90 37.25 16.38
C HIS A 26 -17.24 36.03 15.54
N THR A 27 -17.01 36.14 14.22
CA THR A 27 -16.77 35.06 13.26
C THR A 27 -17.74 33.88 13.29
N MET A 28 -18.63 33.78 12.30
CA MET A 28 -19.44 32.58 12.05
C MET A 28 -18.55 31.33 11.97
N GLY A 29 -18.42 30.62 13.10
CA GLY A 29 -17.74 29.34 13.14
C GLY A 29 -18.45 28.33 12.24
N HIS A 30 -17.69 27.58 11.47
CA HIS A 30 -18.24 26.56 10.57
C HIS A 30 -18.35 25.24 11.33
N PHE A 31 -19.58 24.78 11.54
CA PHE A 31 -19.87 23.59 12.34
C PHE A 31 -19.98 22.32 11.48
N CYS A 32 -19.27 21.27 11.87
CA CYS A 32 -19.43 19.94 11.29
C CYS A 32 -20.50 19.15 12.07
N THR A 33 -21.60 18.79 11.41
CA THR A 33 -22.69 18.01 12.01
C THR A 33 -22.32 16.55 12.29
N ILE A 34 -21.26 16.03 11.64
CA ILE A 34 -20.81 14.65 11.81
C ILE A 34 -19.88 14.52 13.03
N CYS A 35 -18.92 15.44 13.18
CA CYS A 35 -17.96 15.43 14.30
C CYS A 35 -18.36 16.31 15.49
N GLN A 36 -19.44 17.07 15.35
CA GLN A 36 -19.90 18.05 16.34
C GLN A 36 -18.81 19.02 16.81
N ARG A 37 -17.99 19.50 15.86
CA ARG A 37 -16.89 20.45 16.12
C ARG A 37 -17.03 21.70 15.27
N THR A 38 -16.68 22.84 15.85
CA THR A 38 -16.71 24.16 15.20
C THR A 38 -15.31 24.56 14.77
N TRP A 39 -15.19 25.04 13.53
CA TRP A 39 -13.93 25.52 12.96
C TRP A 39 -13.97 27.04 12.79
N PRO A 40 -12.88 27.75 13.12
CA PRO A 40 -12.85 29.21 13.06
C PRO A 40 -12.74 29.76 11.63
N THR A 41 -12.35 28.95 10.65
CA THR A 41 -12.19 29.38 9.25
C THR A 41 -12.90 28.45 8.28
N ARG A 42 -13.44 29.03 7.19
CA ARG A 42 -14.10 28.28 6.10
C ARG A 42 -13.14 27.28 5.46
N SER A 43 -11.91 27.70 5.20
CA SER A 43 -10.88 26.84 4.60
C SER A 43 -10.57 25.62 5.47
N GLY A 44 -10.38 25.82 6.79
CA GLY A 44 -10.17 24.73 7.74
C GLY A 44 -11.35 23.76 7.80
N PHE A 45 -12.58 24.28 7.75
CA PHE A 45 -13.79 23.46 7.67
C PHE A 45 -13.87 22.62 6.38
N TYR A 46 -13.56 23.20 5.20
CA TYR A 46 -13.56 22.44 3.94
C TYR A 46 -12.39 21.46 3.83
N ASP A 47 -11.23 21.74 4.42
CA ASP A 47 -10.14 20.78 4.52
C ASP A 47 -10.52 19.61 5.44
N HIS A 48 -11.12 19.90 6.60
CA HIS A 48 -11.72 18.90 7.49
C HIS A 48 -12.79 18.05 6.78
N LEU A 49 -13.75 18.66 6.10
CA LEU A 49 -14.75 17.95 5.31
C LEU A 49 -14.10 17.09 4.23
N ARG A 50 -13.09 17.60 3.51
CA ARG A 50 -12.39 16.84 2.46
C ARG A 50 -11.63 15.63 3.00
N ARG A 51 -10.97 15.77 4.14
CA ARG A 51 -10.15 14.71 4.74
C ARG A 51 -10.98 13.67 5.48
N LEU A 52 -11.99 14.08 6.22
CA LEU A 52 -12.72 13.21 7.15
C LEU A 52 -14.13 12.80 6.65
N HIS A 53 -14.75 13.57 5.76
CA HIS A 53 -16.18 13.40 5.43
C HIS A 53 -16.51 13.23 3.94
N ARG A 54 -15.69 13.74 3.03
CA ARG A 54 -15.92 13.69 1.57
C ARG A 54 -16.04 12.25 1.05
N ASN A 55 -15.36 11.33 1.73
CA ASN A 55 -15.48 9.89 1.55
C ASN A 55 -15.75 9.19 2.89
N SER A 56 -16.57 9.80 3.76
CA SER A 56 -17.01 9.10 4.98
C SER A 56 -17.62 7.76 4.55
N LYS A 57 -17.13 6.65 5.12
CA LYS A 57 -17.74 5.33 4.87
C LYS A 57 -19.22 5.46 5.28
N PRO A 58 -20.21 5.28 4.38
CA PRO A 58 -21.61 5.28 4.82
C PRO A 58 -21.85 4.24 5.91
N ALA A 59 -22.91 4.47 6.69
CA ALA A 59 -23.28 3.78 7.94
C ALA A 59 -22.87 2.30 7.99
N ALA A 60 -22.38 1.88 9.17
CA ALA A 60 -21.85 0.55 9.46
C ALA A 60 -22.85 -0.61 9.22
N ASN A 61 -24.13 -0.30 9.02
CA ASN A 61 -25.19 -1.28 8.84
C ASN A 61 -25.28 -1.67 7.35
N LEU A 62 -24.28 -2.42 6.88
CA LEU A 62 -24.32 -3.09 5.58
C LEU A 62 -24.74 -4.54 5.76
N ASN A 63 -25.55 -5.02 4.83
CA ASN A 63 -25.81 -6.46 4.68
C ASN A 63 -24.72 -7.02 3.76
N TYR A 64 -24.01 -8.04 4.24
CA TYR A 64 -22.97 -8.71 3.47
C TYR A 64 -23.50 -10.06 3.01
N GLU A 65 -23.52 -10.24 1.69
CA GLU A 65 -23.69 -11.52 1.04
C GLU A 65 -22.29 -11.99 0.61
N TYR A 66 -21.75 -12.97 1.33
CA TYR A 66 -20.55 -13.65 0.90
C TYR A 66 -20.88 -14.61 -0.24
N HIS A 67 -19.87 -15.02 -1.00
CA HIS A 67 -20.06 -16.00 -2.06
C HIS A 67 -20.81 -17.24 -1.52
N GLU A 68 -21.77 -17.76 -2.29
CA GLU A 68 -22.84 -18.70 -1.89
C GLU A 68 -22.33 -19.99 -1.23
N HIS A 69 -21.02 -20.21 -1.28
CA HIS A 69 -20.33 -21.38 -0.76
C HIS A 69 -19.71 -21.19 0.63
N LEU A 70 -19.81 -20.01 1.25
CA LEU A 70 -19.08 -19.67 2.49
C LEU A 70 -19.93 -19.54 3.76
N ASN A 71 -21.25 -19.56 3.65
CA ASN A 71 -22.12 -19.70 4.80
C ASN A 71 -22.44 -21.19 4.93
N GLY A 72 -21.78 -21.87 5.86
CA GLY A 72 -21.86 -23.32 6.06
C GLY A 72 -23.23 -23.93 5.71
N ALA A 73 -23.18 -24.96 4.86
CA ALA A 73 -24.29 -25.73 4.30
C ALA A 73 -25.12 -25.04 3.20
N VAL A 74 -24.65 -25.15 1.95
CA VAL A 74 -25.59 -25.37 0.86
C VAL A 74 -26.10 -26.80 1.02
N TYR A 75 -27.32 -26.96 1.51
CA TYR A 75 -28.09 -28.18 1.32
C TYR A 75 -28.39 -28.32 -0.17
N CYS A 76 -27.45 -28.86 -0.94
CA CYS A 76 -27.79 -29.44 -2.22
C CYS A 76 -28.78 -30.57 -1.92
N LEU A 77 -29.92 -30.60 -2.61
CA LEU A 77 -30.89 -31.70 -2.61
C LEU A 77 -30.32 -32.99 -3.24
N HIS A 78 -29.01 -33.26 -3.07
CA HIS A 78 -28.32 -34.44 -3.55
C HIS A 78 -27.48 -35.05 -2.40
N PRO A 79 -27.83 -36.24 -1.89
CA PRO A 79 -27.42 -36.68 -0.55
C PRO A 79 -25.97 -37.15 -0.36
N PHE A 80 -24.99 -36.80 -1.20
CA PHE A 80 -23.66 -37.43 -1.08
C PHE A 80 -22.39 -36.59 -1.21
N PHE A 81 -22.41 -35.29 -1.53
CA PHE A 81 -21.16 -34.50 -1.53
C PHE A 81 -21.44 -33.02 -1.27
N VAL A 82 -21.04 -32.51 -0.11
CA VAL A 82 -20.93 -31.06 0.14
C VAL A 82 -19.64 -30.60 -0.51
N ILE A 83 -19.75 -30.08 -1.71
CA ILE A 83 -18.63 -29.44 -2.39
C ILE A 83 -18.62 -27.97 -1.94
N ASN A 84 -17.55 -27.56 -1.28
CA ASN A 84 -17.37 -26.20 -0.78
C ASN A 84 -16.35 -25.46 -1.68
N PRO A 85 -16.78 -24.88 -2.81
CA PRO A 85 -15.85 -24.27 -3.75
C PRO A 85 -15.31 -22.94 -3.18
N LEU A 86 -13.99 -22.86 -3.11
CA LEU A 86 -13.21 -21.70 -2.66
C LEU A 86 -13.57 -21.18 -1.27
N SER A 87 -13.74 -22.10 -0.32
CA SER A 87 -14.08 -21.79 1.07
C SER A 87 -13.03 -20.95 1.82
N ALA A 88 -11.79 -20.90 1.31
CA ALA A 88 -10.64 -20.30 1.98
C ALA A 88 -10.49 -20.73 3.44
N LEU A 89 -10.94 -21.93 3.78
CA LEU A 89 -10.83 -22.47 5.13
C LEU A 89 -9.35 -22.65 5.50
N PRO A 90 -8.95 -22.30 6.74
CA PRO A 90 -7.61 -22.56 7.20
C PRO A 90 -7.24 -24.04 7.02
N CYS A 91 -6.07 -24.30 6.45
CA CYS A 91 -5.53 -25.64 6.28
C CYS A 91 -4.08 -25.71 6.75
N ASN A 92 -3.61 -26.92 7.02
CA ASN A 92 -2.20 -27.18 7.29
C ASN A 92 -1.40 -27.23 5.97
N GLN A 93 -0.08 -27.44 6.07
CA GLN A 93 0.84 -27.52 4.92
C GLN A 93 0.50 -28.64 3.92
N ASP A 94 -0.24 -29.66 4.36
CA ASP A 94 -0.65 -30.81 3.54
C ASP A 94 -2.03 -30.59 2.87
N GLY A 95 -2.66 -29.42 3.09
CA GLY A 95 -3.97 -29.08 2.56
C GLY A 95 -5.15 -29.64 3.36
N HIS A 96 -4.92 -30.22 4.54
CA HIS A 96 -6.01 -30.67 5.41
C HIS A 96 -6.60 -29.47 6.17
N PHE A 97 -7.92 -29.30 6.11
CA PHE A 97 -8.61 -28.23 6.83
C PHE A 97 -8.45 -28.39 8.35
N LEU A 98 -8.29 -27.25 9.02
CA LEU A 98 -8.23 -27.16 10.47
C LEU A 98 -9.64 -27.08 11.06
N ASP A 99 -9.77 -27.47 12.33
CA ASP A 99 -11.00 -27.27 13.08
C ASP A 99 -11.36 -25.78 13.21
N ASP A 100 -12.65 -25.49 13.34
CA ASP A 100 -13.12 -24.12 13.50
C ASP A 100 -12.50 -23.46 14.75
N GLY A 101 -11.98 -22.24 14.58
CA GLY A 101 -11.28 -21.51 15.64
C GLY A 101 -9.90 -22.04 16.04
N ALA A 102 -9.30 -22.97 15.28
CA ALA A 102 -7.94 -23.43 15.54
C ALA A 102 -6.94 -22.24 15.58
N PRO A 103 -6.09 -22.14 16.62
CA PRO A 103 -5.15 -21.03 16.73
C PRO A 103 -4.10 -21.12 15.61
N PRO A 104 -3.61 -19.97 15.09
CA PRO A 104 -2.51 -19.99 14.14
C PRO A 104 -1.26 -20.61 14.81
N PRO A 105 -0.39 -21.28 14.04
CA PRO A 105 0.86 -21.80 14.58
C PRO A 105 1.68 -20.65 15.20
N PRO A 106 2.33 -20.89 16.36
CA PRO A 106 3.15 -19.89 17.00
C PRO A 106 4.25 -19.45 16.03
N ARG A 107 4.37 -18.13 15.84
CA ARG A 107 5.45 -17.60 15.02
C ARG A 107 6.73 -17.52 15.86
N PRO A 108 7.90 -17.76 15.26
CA PRO A 108 9.16 -17.46 15.92
C PRO A 108 9.16 -15.97 16.28
N VAL A 109 9.19 -15.66 17.58
CA VAL A 109 9.48 -14.31 18.05
C VAL A 109 10.99 -14.20 18.08
N PRO A 110 11.61 -13.31 17.29
CA PRO A 110 13.04 -13.09 17.39
C PRO A 110 13.40 -12.76 18.84
N PRO A 111 14.54 -13.24 19.37
CA PRO A 111 15.00 -12.84 20.68
C PRO A 111 14.98 -11.32 20.83
N GLN A 112 14.68 -10.80 22.02
CA GLN A 112 14.52 -9.36 22.25
C GLN A 112 15.77 -8.53 21.92
N ASN A 113 16.94 -9.18 21.81
CA ASN A 113 18.22 -8.58 21.44
C ASN A 113 18.78 -9.12 20.12
N ASP A 114 17.94 -9.73 19.28
CA ASP A 114 18.35 -10.15 17.94
C ASP A 114 18.33 -8.95 17.00
N TRP A 115 19.52 -8.44 16.72
CA TRP A 115 19.74 -7.35 15.77
C TRP A 115 20.20 -7.88 14.41
N SER A 116 20.23 -9.21 14.19
CA SER A 116 20.75 -9.80 12.96
C SER A 116 20.08 -9.19 11.72
N PRO A 117 20.84 -8.86 10.66
CA PRO A 117 22.28 -9.11 10.47
C PRO A 117 23.21 -8.09 11.13
N PHE A 118 22.67 -7.10 11.83
CA PHE A 118 23.44 -6.07 12.52
C PHE A 118 24.06 -6.63 13.80
N GLU A 119 25.28 -6.18 14.11
CA GLU A 119 26.01 -6.62 15.30
C GLU A 119 25.24 -6.29 16.60
N ASN A 120 24.60 -5.12 16.64
CA ASN A 120 23.92 -4.59 17.82
C ASN A 120 22.95 -3.46 17.45
N ARG A 121 22.18 -3.00 18.44
CA ARG A 121 21.23 -1.89 18.30
C ARG A 121 21.84 -0.61 17.72
N PRO A 122 22.97 -0.06 18.23
CA PRO A 122 23.59 1.12 17.63
C PRO A 122 23.95 0.97 16.14
N ALA A 123 24.46 -0.20 15.73
CA ALA A 123 24.79 -0.46 14.33
C ALA A 123 23.54 -0.44 13.44
N PHE A 124 22.42 -1.00 13.92
CA PHE A 124 21.13 -0.92 13.25
C PHE A 124 20.63 0.54 13.14
N GLU A 125 20.55 1.26 14.26
CA GLU A 125 20.04 2.64 14.29
C GLU A 125 20.89 3.58 13.41
N PHE A 126 22.21 3.37 13.37
CA PHE A 126 23.10 4.11 12.48
C PHE A 126 22.81 3.82 11.00
N ALA A 127 22.63 2.54 10.64
CA ALA A 127 22.30 2.16 9.27
C ALA A 127 20.92 2.68 8.83
N GLU A 128 19.89 2.55 9.69
CA GLU A 128 18.54 3.10 9.46
C GLU A 128 18.62 4.62 9.26
N PHE A 129 19.30 5.33 10.15
CA PHE A 129 19.43 6.77 10.07
C PHE A 129 20.13 7.21 8.77
N ALA A 130 21.28 6.61 8.48
CA ALA A 130 22.10 6.91 7.30
C ALA A 130 21.37 6.63 5.99
N PHE A 131 20.72 5.48 5.90
CA PHE A 131 20.14 4.97 4.65
C PHE A 131 18.71 5.47 4.41
N GLU A 132 17.86 5.41 5.44
CA GLU A 132 16.42 5.71 5.32
C GLU A 132 16.10 7.17 5.66
N LYS A 133 16.73 7.77 6.68
CA LYS A 133 16.35 9.10 7.16
C LYS A 133 17.12 10.22 6.45
N THR A 134 18.43 10.10 6.32
CA THR A 134 19.28 11.18 5.80
C THR A 134 19.75 10.98 4.36
N HIS A 135 19.67 9.75 3.83
CA HIS A 135 20.17 9.41 2.49
C HIS A 135 21.62 9.89 2.27
N THR A 136 22.47 9.70 3.28
CA THR A 136 23.83 10.24 3.30
C THR A 136 24.65 9.66 2.15
N SER A 137 25.46 10.49 1.49
CA SER A 137 26.31 10.01 0.39
C SER A 137 27.34 9.01 0.89
N ALA A 138 27.77 8.09 0.01
CA ALA A 138 28.78 7.10 0.37
C ALA A 138 30.12 7.73 0.81
N GLN A 139 30.45 8.89 0.27
CA GLN A 139 31.65 9.63 0.64
C GLN A 139 31.50 10.22 2.05
N ASP A 140 30.40 10.92 2.31
CA ASP A 140 30.15 11.54 3.62
C ASP A 140 30.04 10.48 4.73
N LEU A 141 29.44 9.32 4.45
CA LEU A 141 29.40 8.19 5.40
C LEU A 141 30.80 7.65 5.71
N ASN A 142 31.66 7.49 4.70
CA ASN A 142 33.03 7.05 4.94
C ASN A 142 33.81 8.09 5.77
N ASP A 143 33.59 9.39 5.53
CA ASP A 143 34.22 10.45 6.32
C ASP A 143 33.71 10.45 7.78
N GLN A 144 32.42 10.21 7.99
CA GLN A 144 31.84 10.02 9.33
C GLN A 144 32.44 8.82 10.06
N LEU A 145 32.56 7.67 9.40
CA LEU A 145 33.18 6.47 9.98
C LEU A 145 34.65 6.71 10.34
N ARG A 146 35.41 7.42 9.50
CA ARG A 146 36.80 7.81 9.78
C ARG A 146 36.93 8.74 10.99
N MET A 147 36.05 9.73 11.13
CA MET A 147 36.03 10.60 12.31
C MET A 147 35.71 9.81 13.59
N TRP A 148 34.79 8.86 13.49
CA TRP A 148 34.42 8.00 14.62
C TRP A 148 35.56 7.06 15.03
N GLU A 149 36.24 6.46 14.05
CA GLU A 149 37.43 5.64 14.24
C GLU A 149 38.54 6.45 14.95
N ALA A 150 38.86 7.65 14.45
CA ALA A 150 39.86 8.52 15.05
C ALA A 150 39.51 8.88 16.51
N TYR A 151 38.24 9.13 16.81
CA TYR A 151 37.77 9.37 18.17
C TYR A 151 37.97 8.15 19.08
N ASN A 152 37.65 6.94 18.60
CA ASN A 152 37.81 5.72 19.39
C ASN A 152 39.28 5.41 19.70
N VAL A 153 40.17 5.63 18.72
CA VAL A 153 41.62 5.48 18.92
C VAL A 153 42.11 6.39 20.06
N LEU A 154 41.63 7.65 20.13
CA LEU A 154 41.95 8.56 21.23
C LEU A 154 41.43 8.08 22.60
N LYS A 155 40.41 7.23 22.61
CA LYS A 155 39.86 6.60 23.82
C LYS A 155 40.49 5.25 24.15
N GLY A 156 41.48 4.81 23.37
CA GLY A 156 42.13 3.50 23.55
C GLY A 156 41.26 2.33 23.11
N ASN A 157 40.26 2.57 22.26
CA ASN A 157 39.42 1.54 21.66
C ASN A 157 39.63 1.49 20.14
N ASN A 158 39.71 0.29 19.57
CA ASN A 158 39.86 0.10 18.12
C ASN A 158 38.57 -0.43 17.45
N SER A 159 37.43 -0.48 18.15
CA SER A 159 36.17 -0.94 17.55
C SER A 159 35.50 0.15 16.72
N THR A 160 35.08 -0.17 15.49
CA THR A 160 34.14 0.65 14.70
C THR A 160 32.83 -0.13 14.50
N MET A 161 31.68 0.55 14.40
CA MET A 161 30.40 -0.13 14.09
C MET A 161 30.39 -0.70 12.67
N TYR A 162 31.07 -0.01 11.76
CA TYR A 162 31.28 -0.41 10.37
C TYR A 162 32.66 0.04 9.91
N SER A 163 33.24 -0.72 8.99
CA SER A 163 34.54 -0.39 8.38
C SER A 163 34.44 0.56 7.18
N SER A 164 33.28 0.60 6.52
CA SER A 164 33.02 1.45 5.34
C SER A 164 31.54 1.52 5.00
N THR A 165 31.15 2.41 4.09
CA THR A 165 29.81 2.40 3.48
C THR A 165 29.48 1.07 2.82
N LYS A 166 30.47 0.38 2.23
CA LYS A 166 30.27 -0.94 1.62
C LYS A 166 29.86 -1.99 2.65
N ASP A 167 30.40 -1.89 3.86
CA ASP A 167 30.07 -2.77 4.99
C ASP A 167 28.62 -2.56 5.44
N ILE A 168 28.20 -1.30 5.56
CA ILE A 168 26.80 -0.94 5.85
C ILE A 168 25.86 -1.53 4.80
N LEU A 169 26.13 -1.25 3.51
CA LEU A 169 25.27 -1.73 2.41
C LEU A 169 25.24 -3.25 2.35
N SER A 170 26.38 -3.92 2.54
CA SER A 170 26.43 -5.38 2.59
C SER A 170 25.64 -5.94 3.78
N THR A 171 25.62 -5.25 4.92
CA THR A 171 24.83 -5.66 6.09
C THR A 171 23.34 -5.50 5.81
N ILE A 172 22.92 -4.39 5.18
CA ILE A 172 21.54 -4.18 4.74
C ILE A 172 21.11 -5.23 3.71
N ASP A 173 21.97 -5.54 2.74
CA ASP A 173 21.70 -6.56 1.71
C ASP A 173 21.56 -7.98 2.31
N ASN A 174 22.13 -8.22 3.50
CA ASN A 174 22.05 -9.50 4.22
C ASN A 174 20.80 -9.63 5.11
N ILE A 175 19.88 -8.65 5.11
CA ILE A 175 18.62 -8.74 5.87
C ILE A 175 17.79 -9.91 5.31
N ALA A 176 17.65 -10.97 6.11
CA ALA A 176 16.89 -12.16 5.72
C ALA A 176 15.36 -11.95 5.73
N LEU A 177 14.88 -10.88 6.36
CA LEU A 177 13.45 -10.59 6.46
C LEU A 177 12.89 -10.17 5.10
N GLY A 178 12.05 -11.03 4.53
CA GLY A 178 11.39 -10.73 3.25
C GLY A 178 12.31 -10.81 2.05
N ASP A 179 13.34 -11.68 2.10
CA ASP A 179 14.30 -11.89 1.02
C ASP A 179 13.59 -12.04 -0.34
N LEU A 180 13.86 -11.06 -1.20
CA LEU A 180 13.21 -10.87 -2.49
C LEU A 180 14.28 -10.39 -3.48
N PRO A 181 15.25 -11.25 -3.82
CA PRO A 181 16.40 -10.86 -4.59
C PRO A 181 15.98 -10.40 -5.99
N TRP A 182 16.64 -9.36 -6.47
CA TRP A 182 16.48 -8.89 -7.84
C TRP A 182 17.27 -9.79 -8.79
N SER A 183 16.61 -10.19 -9.87
CA SER A 183 17.19 -10.86 -11.03
C SER A 183 17.13 -9.93 -12.23
N SER A 184 18.00 -10.17 -13.21
CA SER A 184 18.04 -9.36 -14.43
C SER A 184 18.15 -10.25 -15.65
N PHE A 185 17.38 -9.93 -16.68
CA PHE A 185 17.47 -10.60 -17.97
C PHE A 185 17.42 -9.58 -19.10
N LYS A 186 17.89 -9.99 -20.28
CA LYS A 186 17.97 -9.13 -21.46
C LYS A 186 16.83 -9.47 -22.42
N VAL A 187 16.15 -8.45 -22.91
CA VAL A 187 15.11 -8.57 -23.93
C VAL A 187 15.48 -7.74 -25.16
N ARG A 188 15.09 -8.23 -26.34
CA ARG A 188 15.21 -7.53 -27.61
C ARG A 188 13.98 -7.89 -28.45
N TYR A 189 13.56 -6.96 -29.30
CA TYR A 189 12.55 -7.23 -30.32
C TYR A 189 13.00 -8.38 -31.23
N ASN A 190 12.13 -9.38 -31.42
CA ASN A 190 12.44 -10.62 -32.14
C ASN A 190 11.82 -10.68 -33.55
N GLY A 191 11.15 -9.62 -34.00
CA GLY A 191 10.59 -9.55 -35.36
C GLY A 191 11.63 -9.14 -36.41
N PRO A 192 11.22 -9.06 -37.70
CA PRO A 192 12.11 -8.63 -38.78
C PRO A 192 12.66 -7.23 -38.52
N THR A 193 13.98 -7.07 -38.68
CA THR A 193 14.66 -5.77 -38.57
C THR A 193 15.60 -5.55 -39.76
N ASN A 194 15.64 -4.33 -40.27
CA ASN A 194 16.58 -3.84 -41.28
C ASN A 194 17.39 -2.65 -40.74
N GLU A 195 18.28 -2.08 -41.56
CA GLU A 195 19.11 -0.94 -41.16
C GLU A 195 18.30 0.31 -40.82
N ASP A 196 17.18 0.50 -41.52
CA ASP A 196 16.23 1.61 -41.33
C ASP A 196 15.31 1.42 -40.11
N SER A 197 15.38 0.26 -39.44
CA SER A 197 14.52 -0.02 -38.30
C SER A 197 14.82 0.92 -37.13
N PRO A 198 13.77 1.40 -36.42
CA PRO A 198 13.94 2.25 -35.26
C PRO A 198 14.96 1.68 -34.27
N ALA A 199 15.74 2.56 -33.62
CA ALA A 199 16.77 2.15 -32.67
C ALA A 199 16.23 1.18 -31.60
N TRP A 200 14.97 1.37 -31.19
CA TRP A 200 14.36 0.52 -30.19
C TRP A 200 14.20 -0.95 -30.60
N MET A 201 14.02 -1.24 -31.89
CA MET A 201 13.95 -2.62 -32.38
C MET A 201 15.32 -3.30 -32.41
N ARG A 202 16.40 -2.52 -32.52
CA ARG A 202 17.78 -3.02 -32.67
C ARG A 202 18.54 -3.11 -31.32
N CYS A 203 18.07 -2.38 -30.32
CA CYS A 203 18.67 -2.33 -28.98
C CYS A 203 18.35 -3.58 -28.14
N VAL A 204 19.23 -3.86 -27.17
CA VAL A 204 18.98 -4.82 -26.09
C VAL A 204 18.65 -4.05 -24.83
N TYR A 205 17.61 -4.47 -24.14
CA TYR A 205 17.15 -3.88 -22.90
C TYR A 205 17.36 -4.83 -21.74
N THR A 206 17.86 -4.33 -20.62
CA THR A 206 17.89 -5.08 -19.37
C THR A 206 16.60 -4.84 -18.62
N VAL A 207 15.90 -5.91 -18.25
CA VAL A 207 14.76 -5.89 -17.34
C VAL A 207 15.23 -6.40 -16.00
N HIS A 208 14.94 -5.65 -14.94
CA HIS A 208 15.15 -6.08 -13.56
C HIS A 208 13.81 -6.56 -13.01
N THR A 209 13.77 -7.73 -12.40
CA THR A 209 12.56 -8.34 -11.84
C THR A 209 12.87 -9.14 -10.59
N ARG A 210 11.86 -9.36 -9.75
CA ARG A 210 11.93 -10.33 -8.65
C ARG A 210 10.75 -11.28 -8.73
N ASP A 211 10.81 -12.38 -7.98
CA ASP A 211 9.77 -13.41 -8.02
C ASP A 211 8.45 -12.90 -7.43
N THR A 212 7.44 -12.75 -8.29
CA THR A 212 6.11 -12.29 -7.92
C THR A 212 5.35 -13.30 -7.08
N PHE A 213 5.71 -14.59 -7.14
CA PHE A 213 5.11 -15.61 -6.27
C PHE A 213 5.58 -15.44 -4.83
N THR A 214 6.89 -15.30 -4.61
CA THR A 214 7.44 -14.99 -3.27
C THR A 214 6.89 -13.66 -2.73
N VAL A 215 6.68 -12.65 -3.58
CA VAL A 215 6.02 -11.39 -3.18
C VAL A 215 4.59 -11.64 -2.67
N GLN A 216 3.79 -12.48 -3.33
CA GLN A 216 2.45 -12.86 -2.85
C GLN A 216 2.51 -13.60 -1.52
N ALA A 217 3.43 -14.56 -1.40
CA ALA A 217 3.62 -15.28 -0.15
C ALA A 217 3.99 -14.32 0.99
N ASN A 218 4.81 -13.31 0.73
CA ASN A 218 5.19 -12.30 1.73
C ASN A 218 4.01 -11.40 2.11
N PHE A 219 3.15 -11.01 1.14
CA PHE A 219 1.89 -10.31 1.47
C PHE A 219 1.03 -11.14 2.42
N LEU A 220 0.84 -12.43 2.14
CA LEU A 220 0.00 -13.31 2.95
C LEU A 220 0.61 -13.62 4.32
N LYS A 221 1.94 -13.59 4.44
CA LYS A 221 2.64 -13.77 5.72
C LYS A 221 2.59 -12.52 6.60
N ASN A 222 2.39 -11.31 6.05
CA ASN A 222 2.46 -10.07 6.83
C ASN A 222 1.29 -9.96 7.85
N GLN A 223 1.62 -9.79 9.13
CA GLN A 223 0.63 -9.65 10.21
C GLN A 223 -0.06 -8.30 10.23
N ASP A 224 0.54 -7.27 9.62
CA ASP A 224 -0.04 -5.92 9.57
C ASP A 224 -1.38 -5.91 8.81
N PHE A 225 -1.63 -6.93 7.99
CA PHE A 225 -2.89 -7.10 7.26
C PHE A 225 -3.94 -7.92 8.00
N ALA A 226 -3.65 -8.41 9.22
CA ALA A 226 -4.62 -9.16 10.01
C ALA A 226 -5.88 -8.31 10.25
N GLY A 227 -7.05 -8.84 9.89
CA GLY A 227 -8.33 -8.12 9.96
C GLY A 227 -8.54 -7.05 8.87
N ALA A 228 -7.61 -6.92 7.93
CA ALA A 228 -7.68 -5.98 6.80
C ALA A 228 -7.48 -6.69 5.45
N ILE A 229 -7.89 -7.95 5.38
CA ILE A 229 -7.83 -8.82 4.21
C ILE A 229 -9.18 -9.52 4.05
N ASP A 230 -9.69 -9.57 2.81
CA ASP A 230 -10.84 -10.37 2.43
C ASP A 230 -10.32 -11.69 1.84
N TYR A 231 -10.74 -12.82 2.38
CA TYR A 231 -10.33 -14.14 1.88
C TYR A 231 -11.14 -14.58 0.65
N VAL A 232 -12.32 -13.97 0.48
CA VAL A 232 -13.36 -14.45 -0.43
C VAL A 232 -14.09 -13.27 -1.07
N PRO A 233 -14.61 -13.42 -2.30
CA PRO A 233 -15.49 -12.42 -2.87
C PRO A 233 -16.75 -12.23 -2.04
N PHE A 234 -17.21 -10.98 -1.99
CA PHE A 234 -18.41 -10.63 -1.24
C PHE A 234 -19.22 -9.55 -1.96
N ARG A 235 -20.42 -9.34 -1.48
CA ARG A 235 -21.38 -8.36 -1.98
C ARG A 235 -21.91 -7.59 -0.78
N ALA A 236 -21.72 -6.27 -0.79
CA ALA A 236 -22.22 -5.42 0.26
C ALA A 236 -23.44 -4.64 -0.22
N PHE A 237 -24.52 -4.62 0.55
CA PHE A 237 -25.74 -3.89 0.24
C PHE A 237 -26.09 -2.93 1.38
N THR A 238 -26.67 -1.78 1.01
CA THR A 238 -27.28 -0.87 2.00
C THR A 238 -28.58 -1.45 2.53
N GLN A 239 -29.12 -0.89 3.61
CA GLN A 239 -30.43 -1.28 4.14
C GLN A 239 -31.57 -1.18 3.12
N ASN A 240 -31.42 -0.31 2.12
CA ASN A 240 -32.40 -0.13 1.04
C ASN A 240 -32.15 -1.08 -0.15
N GLY A 241 -31.28 -2.09 0.01
CA GLY A 241 -30.94 -3.06 -1.03
C GLY A 241 -30.01 -2.54 -2.14
N ALA A 242 -29.45 -1.33 -2.01
CA ALA A 242 -28.57 -0.77 -3.03
C ALA A 242 -27.16 -1.36 -2.91
N ARG A 243 -26.56 -1.74 -4.05
CA ARG A 243 -25.22 -2.33 -4.09
C ARG A 243 -24.13 -1.31 -3.72
N ARG A 244 -23.17 -1.73 -2.89
CA ARG A 244 -21.99 -0.98 -2.50
C ARG A 244 -20.72 -1.69 -2.92
N TRP A 245 -19.82 -0.96 -3.57
CA TRP A 245 -18.48 -1.40 -3.93
C TRP A 245 -17.46 -0.74 -3.01
N SER A 246 -16.49 -1.50 -2.56
CA SER A 246 -15.39 -1.03 -1.71
C SER A 246 -14.08 -1.69 -2.11
N ASN A 247 -13.70 -2.78 -1.45
CA ASN A 247 -12.50 -3.57 -1.74
C ASN A 247 -12.63 -4.31 -3.08
N LEU A 248 -11.51 -4.75 -3.65
CA LEU A 248 -11.52 -5.41 -4.96
C LEU A 248 -12.36 -6.70 -4.95
N LEU A 249 -12.29 -7.48 -3.87
CA LEU A 249 -13.14 -8.67 -3.69
C LEU A 249 -14.63 -8.38 -3.53
N SER A 250 -15.01 -7.11 -3.28
CA SER A 250 -16.41 -6.74 -3.34
C SER A 250 -16.97 -6.73 -4.76
N GLY A 251 -16.11 -6.73 -5.79
CA GLY A 251 -16.39 -6.49 -7.21
C GLY A 251 -17.05 -7.64 -7.98
N ASN A 252 -17.84 -7.32 -9.00
CA ASN A 252 -18.44 -8.31 -9.91
C ASN A 252 -17.40 -9.17 -10.63
N TRP A 253 -16.27 -8.58 -11.00
CA TRP A 253 -15.17 -9.31 -11.63
C TRP A 253 -14.64 -10.40 -10.70
N ALA A 254 -14.33 -10.08 -9.44
CA ALA A 254 -13.83 -11.06 -8.48
C ALA A 254 -14.82 -12.21 -8.24
N TRP A 255 -16.13 -11.90 -8.20
CA TRP A 255 -17.18 -12.93 -8.09
C TRP A 255 -17.20 -13.88 -9.28
N LYS A 256 -17.13 -13.34 -10.52
CA LYS A 256 -17.11 -14.16 -11.74
C LYS A 256 -15.86 -15.03 -11.82
N GLN A 257 -14.70 -14.48 -11.49
CA GLN A 257 -13.45 -15.25 -11.45
C GLN A 257 -13.50 -16.38 -10.42
N ALA A 258 -14.08 -16.15 -9.24
CA ALA A 258 -14.29 -17.22 -8.28
C ALA A 258 -15.23 -18.32 -8.81
N ASN A 259 -16.30 -17.96 -9.55
CA ASN A 259 -17.13 -18.97 -10.21
C ASN A 259 -16.34 -19.81 -11.22
N GLU A 260 -15.56 -19.15 -12.09
CA GLU A 260 -14.76 -19.82 -13.12
C GLU A 260 -13.71 -20.76 -12.50
N ILE A 261 -13.02 -20.31 -11.45
CA ILE A 261 -12.02 -21.12 -10.74
C ILE A 261 -12.69 -22.32 -10.06
N ALA A 262 -13.85 -22.10 -9.44
CA ALA A 262 -14.62 -23.13 -8.74
C ALA A 262 -15.11 -24.28 -9.65
N GLU A 263 -15.14 -24.09 -10.97
CA GLU A 263 -15.46 -25.17 -11.92
C GLU A 263 -14.44 -26.31 -11.87
N ASP A 264 -13.18 -26.03 -11.51
CA ASP A 264 -12.14 -27.05 -11.32
C ASP A 264 -12.20 -27.64 -9.90
N PRO A 265 -12.51 -28.95 -9.75
CA PRO A 265 -12.55 -29.62 -8.46
C PRO A 265 -11.26 -29.56 -7.64
N ASN A 266 -10.10 -29.42 -8.29
CA ASN A 266 -8.81 -29.35 -7.60
C ASN A 266 -8.60 -28.02 -6.86
N THR A 267 -9.43 -27.02 -7.14
CA THR A 267 -9.35 -25.70 -6.50
C THR A 267 -10.27 -25.58 -5.29
N HIS A 268 -11.10 -26.59 -5.02
CA HIS A 268 -12.08 -26.52 -3.93
C HIS A 268 -11.40 -26.32 -2.57
N GLY A 269 -11.98 -25.45 -1.76
CA GLY A 269 -11.38 -24.97 -0.52
C GLY A 269 -10.21 -23.97 -0.63
N SER A 270 -9.67 -23.73 -1.83
CA SER A 270 -8.57 -22.76 -2.02
C SER A 270 -9.03 -21.32 -1.82
N MET A 271 -8.08 -20.43 -1.54
CA MET A 271 -8.30 -18.99 -1.51
C MET A 271 -8.01 -18.35 -2.88
N PHE A 272 -8.97 -17.60 -3.42
CA PHE A 272 -8.72 -16.77 -4.59
C PHE A 272 -7.85 -15.56 -4.22
N CYS A 273 -6.66 -15.48 -4.83
CA CYS A 273 -5.66 -14.44 -4.57
C CYS A 273 -5.43 -13.55 -5.80
N PRO A 274 -6.31 -12.57 -6.10
CA PRO A 274 -6.10 -11.68 -7.23
C PRO A 274 -4.83 -10.85 -7.09
N VAL A 275 -4.12 -10.64 -8.21
CA VAL A 275 -2.96 -9.76 -8.28
C VAL A 275 -3.31 -8.45 -8.98
N ILE A 276 -2.96 -7.33 -8.36
CA ILE A 276 -3.05 -6.01 -8.98
C ILE A 276 -1.65 -5.61 -9.44
N LEU A 277 -1.50 -5.33 -10.73
CA LEU A 277 -0.29 -4.75 -11.29
C LEU A 277 -0.58 -3.33 -11.77
N SER A 278 0.34 -2.41 -11.49
CA SER A 278 0.34 -1.07 -12.07
C SER A 278 1.75 -0.72 -12.52
N ALA A 279 1.87 -0.05 -13.65
CA ALA A 279 3.16 0.48 -14.11
C ALA A 279 2.99 1.97 -14.38
N ASP A 280 3.92 2.77 -13.87
CA ASP A 280 3.97 4.21 -14.17
C ASP A 280 5.39 4.62 -14.55
N LYS A 281 5.54 5.66 -15.37
CA LYS A 281 6.84 6.18 -15.78
C LYS A 281 7.48 6.92 -14.61
N THR A 282 8.68 6.50 -14.19
CA THR A 282 9.43 7.21 -13.14
C THR A 282 10.87 7.47 -13.56
N THR A 283 11.38 8.66 -13.22
CA THR A 283 12.79 8.99 -13.38
C THR A 283 13.57 8.49 -12.16
N VAL A 284 14.45 7.51 -12.35
CA VAL A 284 15.12 6.80 -11.24
C VAL A 284 16.42 7.49 -10.79
N SER A 285 17.07 8.29 -11.65
CA SER A 285 18.22 9.10 -11.26
C SER A 285 18.42 10.32 -12.16
N VAL A 286 18.66 11.49 -11.57
CA VAL A 286 19.10 12.70 -12.29
C VAL A 286 20.63 12.77 -12.40
N ALA A 287 21.37 12.20 -11.44
CA ALA A 287 22.82 12.40 -11.29
C ALA A 287 23.71 11.44 -12.09
N THR A 288 23.28 10.21 -12.39
CA THR A 288 24.15 9.15 -12.95
C THR A 288 23.75 8.69 -14.36
N GLY A 289 23.07 9.55 -15.11
CA GLY A 289 22.85 9.40 -16.54
C GLY A 289 21.44 8.94 -16.93
N ASN A 290 20.44 9.82 -16.76
CA ASN A 290 19.12 9.79 -17.41
C ASN A 290 18.52 8.38 -17.66
N ARG A 291 18.57 7.45 -16.70
CA ARG A 291 17.89 6.17 -16.83
C ARG A 291 16.48 6.33 -16.27
N GLU A 292 15.52 6.37 -17.18
CA GLU A 292 14.09 6.32 -16.87
C GLU A 292 13.64 4.86 -16.97
N PHE A 293 12.82 4.42 -16.02
CA PHE A 293 12.22 3.09 -16.02
C PHE A 293 10.71 3.22 -15.83
N HIS A 294 9.96 2.21 -16.27
CA HIS A 294 8.62 1.97 -15.75
C HIS A 294 8.70 0.94 -14.63
N PRO A 295 8.74 1.34 -13.35
CA PRO A 295 8.50 0.42 -12.26
C PRO A 295 7.11 -0.21 -12.41
N VAL A 296 7.07 -1.53 -12.32
CA VAL A 296 5.85 -2.32 -12.16
C VAL A 296 5.69 -2.54 -10.67
N TYR A 297 4.59 -2.05 -10.11
CA TYR A 297 4.17 -2.28 -8.75
C TYR A 297 3.18 -3.42 -8.69
N MET A 298 3.21 -4.15 -7.59
CA MET A 298 2.30 -5.25 -7.32
C MET A 298 1.63 -5.05 -5.97
N SER A 299 0.34 -5.41 -5.89
CA SER A 299 -0.43 -5.47 -4.66
C SER A 299 -1.34 -6.70 -4.68
N LEU A 300 -1.61 -7.27 -3.50
CA LEU A 300 -2.58 -8.35 -3.36
C LEU A 300 -4.01 -7.78 -3.35
N GLY A 301 -4.88 -8.32 -4.19
CA GLY A 301 -6.26 -7.90 -4.40
C GLY A 301 -7.19 -8.16 -3.19
N ASN A 302 -6.80 -9.10 -2.33
CA ASN A 302 -7.47 -9.41 -1.06
C ASN A 302 -7.38 -8.28 -0.04
N LEU A 303 -6.34 -7.44 -0.12
CA LEU A 303 -6.12 -6.37 0.85
C LEU A 303 -7.22 -5.31 0.78
N TYR A 304 -7.54 -4.74 1.93
CA TYR A 304 -8.47 -3.62 2.00
C TYR A 304 -7.88 -2.40 1.28
N ASN A 305 -8.76 -1.60 0.68
CA ASN A 305 -8.31 -0.39 -0.01
C ASN A 305 -7.55 0.60 0.91
N SER A 306 -7.85 0.59 2.21
CA SER A 306 -7.12 1.40 3.20
C SER A 306 -5.68 0.95 3.38
N MET A 307 -5.41 -0.36 3.32
CA MET A 307 -4.04 -0.89 3.47
C MET A 307 -3.17 -0.48 2.28
N ARG A 308 -3.73 -0.52 1.06
CA ARG A 308 -3.02 -0.04 -0.15
C ARG A 308 -2.66 1.45 -0.14
N ARG A 309 -3.29 2.23 0.73
CA ARG A 309 -3.04 3.68 0.90
C ARG A 309 -2.31 3.99 2.21
N GLY A 310 -2.04 2.98 3.02
CA GLY A 310 -1.32 3.10 4.28
C GLY A 310 0.15 2.76 4.14
N HIS A 311 0.85 2.85 5.26
CA HIS A 311 2.14 2.21 5.45
C HIS A 311 1.92 0.68 5.65
N CYS A 312 2.97 -0.15 5.66
CA CYS A 312 2.97 -1.63 5.72
C CYS A 312 3.15 -2.37 4.38
N ASP A 313 3.84 -1.77 3.40
CA ASP A 313 4.27 -2.47 2.17
C ASP A 313 3.15 -3.16 1.38
N ALA A 314 1.92 -2.64 1.42
CA ALA A 314 0.77 -3.18 0.68
C ALA A 314 0.90 -3.04 -0.86
N VAL A 315 1.90 -2.31 -1.33
CA VAL A 315 2.27 -2.11 -2.73
C VAL A 315 3.79 -2.16 -2.83
N VAL A 316 4.33 -3.04 -3.67
CA VAL A 316 5.79 -3.25 -3.72
C VAL A 316 6.27 -3.35 -5.18
N PRO A 317 7.38 -2.68 -5.58
CA PRO A 317 7.90 -2.75 -6.95
C PRO A 317 8.44 -4.14 -7.29
N VAL A 318 7.94 -4.77 -8.35
CA VAL A 318 8.31 -6.14 -8.78
C VAL A 318 9.14 -6.19 -10.05
N ALA A 319 9.11 -5.15 -10.87
CA ALA A 319 9.96 -5.07 -12.05
C ALA A 319 10.33 -3.61 -12.37
N PHE A 320 11.47 -3.41 -13.03
CA PHE A 320 11.83 -2.15 -13.68
C PHE A 320 11.97 -2.41 -15.18
N LEU A 321 10.99 -1.92 -15.94
CA LEU A 321 11.00 -2.04 -17.40
C LEU A 321 11.81 -0.90 -18.00
N ALA A 322 12.75 -1.25 -18.88
CA ALA A 322 13.54 -0.27 -19.60
C ALA A 322 12.65 0.58 -20.51
N ILE A 323 12.93 1.89 -20.57
CA ILE A 323 12.24 2.79 -21.49
C ILE A 323 13.02 2.84 -22.81
N PRO A 324 12.41 2.41 -23.93
CA PRO A 324 13.03 2.54 -25.24
C PRO A 324 13.24 4.01 -25.55
N LYS A 325 14.49 4.42 -25.72
CA LYS A 325 14.80 5.74 -26.27
C LYS A 325 14.86 5.63 -27.79
N GLY A 326 13.93 6.29 -28.47
CA GLY A 326 14.11 6.62 -29.88
C GLY A 326 15.29 7.58 -29.99
N LYS A 327 16.18 7.36 -30.96
CA LYS A 327 17.08 8.41 -31.41
C LYS A 327 16.33 9.31 -32.37
#